data_AF-A0A918RE31-F1
#
_entry.id   AF-A0A918RE31-F1
#
_cell.length_a   1.000
_cell.length_b   1.000
_cell.length_c   1.000
_cell.angle_alpha   90.00
_cell.angle_beta   90.00
_cell.angle_gamma   90.00
#
_symmetry.space_group_name_H-M   'P 1'
#
loop_
_entity.id
_entity.type
_entity.pdbx_description
1 polymer ?
#
loop_
_entity_poly.entity_id
_entity_poly.type
_entity_poly.pdbx_seq_one_letter_code
_entity_poly.pdbx_strand_id
1 'polypeptide(L)'
;MKRVTKYGFLIFGAIVLIGFALKGNITHEKFDSEKWKNWTETEEEWSLRWDMMNSLRNKHELIGKNKAEIIELLGEPDSKTESEFGYYLGMAKHGIDVGNLTIKFDEKEKVSKIKVKRS
;
A
#
# COMPACT_ATOMS: atom_id res chain seq x y z
N MET A 1 -27.05 -34.47 23.36
CA MET A 1 -27.11 -33.11 22.76
C MET A 1 -27.99 -33.17 21.51
N LYS A 2 -28.98 -32.28 21.38
CA LYS A 2 -29.88 -32.26 20.21
C LYS A 2 -29.04 -32.00 18.95
N ARG A 3 -29.35 -32.69 17.84
CA ARG A 3 -28.58 -32.61 16.57
C ARG A 3 -28.37 -31.15 16.12
N VAL A 4 -29.37 -30.31 16.33
CA VAL A 4 -29.36 -28.86 16.03
C VAL A 4 -28.21 -28.13 16.74
N THR A 5 -27.94 -28.45 18.00
CA THR A 5 -26.85 -27.84 18.76
C THR A 5 -25.48 -28.26 18.22
N LYS A 6 -25.33 -29.53 17.80
CA LYS A 6 -24.08 -30.05 17.20
C LYS A 6 -23.75 -29.40 15.86
N TYR A 7 -24.74 -29.21 14.98
CA TYR A 7 -24.53 -28.53 13.69
C TYR A 7 -24.33 -27.02 13.84
N GLY A 8 -24.96 -26.38 14.83
CA GLY A 8 -24.71 -24.97 15.15
C GLY A 8 -23.25 -24.69 15.52
N PHE A 9 -22.63 -25.55 16.34
CA PHE A 9 -21.21 -25.43 16.67
C PHE A 9 -20.28 -25.67 15.47
N LEU A 10 -20.63 -26.61 14.58
CA LEU A 10 -19.83 -26.87 13.37
C LEU A 10 -19.89 -25.70 12.38
N ILE A 11 -21.06 -25.10 12.19
CA ILE A 11 -21.23 -23.93 11.31
C ILE A 11 -20.49 -22.72 11.87
N PHE A 12 -20.60 -22.48 13.18
CA PHE A 12 -19.87 -21.39 13.83
C PHE A 12 -18.35 -21.56 13.71
N GLY A 13 -17.84 -22.78 13.93
CA GLY A 13 -16.42 -23.09 13.74
C GLY A 13 -15.94 -22.85 12.30
N ALA A 14 -16.75 -23.24 11.31
CA ALA A 14 -16.44 -23.00 9.89
C ALA A 14 -16.40 -21.50 9.55
N ILE A 15 -17.33 -20.69 10.06
CA ILE A 15 -17.35 -19.23 9.84
C ILE A 15 -16.12 -18.56 10.44
N VAL A 16 -15.70 -18.97 11.65
CA VAL A 16 -14.48 -18.44 12.30
C VAL A 16 -13.23 -18.80 11.50
N LEU A 17 -13.13 -20.03 11.00
CA LEU A 17 -12.00 -20.47 10.17
C LEU A 17 -11.93 -19.72 8.83
N ILE A 18 -13.08 -19.48 8.18
CA ILE A 18 -13.15 -18.67 6.95
C ILE A 18 -12.73 -17.22 7.22
N GLY A 19 -13.17 -16.64 8.35
CA GLY A 19 -12.77 -15.28 8.75
C GLY A 19 -11.26 -15.13 8.94
N PHE A 20 -10.60 -16.15 9.52
CA PHE A 20 -9.14 -16.17 9.64
C PHE A 20 -8.42 -16.41 8.31
N ALA A 21 -8.96 -17.28 7.44
CA ALA A 21 -8.38 -17.54 6.12
C ALA A 21 -8.46 -16.33 5.17
N LEU A 22 -9.47 -15.46 5.35
CA LEU A 22 -9.62 -14.21 4.58
C LEU A 22 -8.79 -13.04 5.14
N LYS A 23 -8.11 -13.23 6.28
CA LYS A 23 -7.20 -12.20 6.84
C LYS A 23 -5.93 -12.18 6.00
N GLY A 24 -5.97 -11.45 4.89
CA GLY A 24 -4.81 -11.25 4.02
C GLY A 24 -3.60 -10.80 4.84
N ASN A 25 -2.44 -11.42 4.59
CA ASN A 25 -1.16 -10.97 5.12
C ASN A 25 -0.81 -9.63 4.47
N ILE A 26 -1.41 -8.55 4.97
CA ILE A 26 -0.89 -7.21 4.76
C ILE A 26 0.45 -7.21 5.49
N THR A 27 1.54 -7.24 4.73
CA THR A 27 2.87 -7.00 5.25
C THR A 27 2.84 -5.67 6.01
N HIS A 28 3.12 -5.72 7.30
CA HIS A 28 3.09 -4.56 8.19
C HIS A 28 4.39 -3.74 8.08
N GLU A 29 5.00 -3.69 6.90
CA GLU A 29 6.21 -2.90 6.72
C GLU A 29 5.84 -1.44 6.96
N LYS A 30 6.45 -0.85 7.98
CA LYS A 30 6.20 0.55 8.33
C LYS A 30 6.90 1.41 7.31
N PHE A 31 6.26 2.51 6.94
CA PHE A 31 6.87 3.51 6.09
C PHE A 31 8.12 4.08 6.77
N ASP A 32 9.25 4.01 6.07
CA ASP A 32 10.53 4.59 6.44
C ASP A 32 11.03 5.40 5.24
N SER A 33 11.15 6.72 5.42
CA SER A 33 11.54 7.66 4.37
C SER A 33 12.95 7.37 3.83
N GLU A 34 13.91 7.05 4.71
CA GLU A 34 15.28 6.80 4.28
C GLU A 34 15.38 5.49 3.51
N LYS A 35 14.71 4.43 3.96
CA LYS A 35 14.63 3.18 3.19
C LYS A 35 13.93 3.38 1.86
N TRP A 36 12.84 4.16 1.82
CA TRP A 36 12.12 4.45 0.58
C TRP A 36 13.02 5.15 -0.45
N LYS A 37 13.74 6.20 -0.02
CA LYS A 37 14.59 7.01 -0.89
C LYS A 37 15.81 6.23 -1.41
N ASN A 38 16.40 5.39 -0.56
CA ASN A 38 17.59 4.60 -0.91
C ASN A 38 17.27 3.22 -1.50
N TRP A 39 15.99 2.91 -1.72
CA TRP A 39 15.58 1.62 -2.27
C TRP A 39 16.15 1.39 -3.67
N THR A 40 16.62 0.17 -3.89
CA THR A 40 17.04 -0.34 -5.20
C THR A 40 16.30 -1.65 -5.46
N GLU A 41 15.89 -1.87 -6.71
CA GLU A 41 15.20 -3.10 -7.10
C GLU A 41 16.19 -4.28 -7.12
N THR A 42 16.21 -5.05 -6.03
CA THR A 42 16.99 -6.29 -5.87
C THR A 42 16.04 -7.47 -5.67
N GLU A 43 16.49 -8.71 -5.90
CA GLU A 43 15.63 -9.89 -5.70
C GLU A 43 15.08 -9.99 -4.26
N GLU A 44 15.84 -9.52 -3.27
CA GLU A 44 15.45 -9.55 -1.86
C GLU A 44 14.41 -8.46 -1.51
N GLU A 45 14.49 -7.29 -2.16
CA GLU A 45 13.71 -6.09 -1.80
C GLU A 45 12.80 -5.57 -2.93
N TRP A 46 12.59 -6.35 -3.99
CA TRP A 46 11.80 -6.01 -5.17
C TRP A 46 10.37 -5.52 -4.90
N SER A 47 9.82 -5.71 -3.69
CA SER A 47 8.48 -5.26 -3.30
C SER A 47 8.46 -4.34 -2.08
N LEU A 48 9.63 -3.84 -1.65
CA LEU A 48 9.77 -3.06 -0.42
C LEU A 48 8.98 -1.74 -0.46
N ARG A 49 9.07 -0.98 -1.56
CA ARG A 49 8.26 0.25 -1.72
C ARG A 49 6.76 -0.06 -1.77
N TRP A 50 6.36 -1.16 -2.40
CA TRP A 50 4.96 -1.62 -2.37
C TRP A 50 4.46 -1.91 -0.95
N ASP A 51 5.28 -2.59 -0.13
CA ASP A 51 4.94 -2.88 1.26
C ASP A 51 4.81 -1.60 2.09
N MET A 52 5.80 -0.71 2.00
CA MET A 52 5.76 0.57 2.70
C MET A 52 4.58 1.43 2.26
N MET A 53 4.20 1.42 0.97
CA MET A 53 3.04 2.15 0.44
C MET A 53 1.73 1.69 1.10
N ASN A 54 1.60 0.41 1.43
CA ASN A 54 0.41 -0.07 2.12
C ASN A 54 0.28 0.56 3.52
N SER A 55 1.39 0.80 4.22
CA SER A 55 1.35 1.52 5.51
C SER A 55 1.12 3.03 5.34
N LEU A 56 1.78 3.65 4.35
CA LEU A 56 1.67 5.09 4.03
C LEU A 56 0.24 5.49 3.65
N ARG A 57 -0.46 4.67 2.84
CA ARG A 57 -1.85 4.98 2.43
C ARG A 57 -2.86 4.84 3.56
N ASN A 58 -2.61 3.93 4.52
CA ASN A 58 -3.56 3.61 5.57
C ASN A 58 -3.69 4.74 6.61
N LYS A 59 -2.82 5.76 6.56
CA LYS A 59 -2.82 6.89 7.50
C LYS A 59 -3.10 8.27 6.88
N HIS A 60 -3.43 8.35 5.58
CA HIS A 60 -3.66 9.63 4.89
C HIS A 60 -2.52 10.67 5.03
N GLU A 61 -1.30 10.28 5.41
CA GLU A 61 -0.18 11.18 5.77
C GLU A 61 0.24 12.12 4.63
N LEU A 62 -0.14 11.81 3.39
CA LEU A 62 0.21 12.60 2.21
C LEU A 62 -0.81 13.70 1.86
N ILE A 63 -2.08 13.55 2.22
CA ILE A 63 -3.13 14.49 1.80
C ILE A 63 -2.86 15.88 2.41
N GLY A 64 -2.91 16.92 1.57
CA GLY A 64 -2.69 18.31 1.99
C GLY A 64 -1.22 18.76 2.02
N LYS A 65 -0.26 17.83 1.85
CA LYS A 65 1.16 18.18 1.70
C LYS A 65 1.41 18.93 0.39
N ASN A 66 2.38 19.82 0.38
CA ASN A 66 2.85 20.44 -0.87
C ASN A 66 3.92 19.58 -1.57
N LYS A 67 4.28 19.97 -2.80
CA LYS A 67 5.29 19.28 -3.63
C LYS A 67 6.64 19.09 -2.91
N ALA A 68 7.12 20.11 -2.19
CA ALA A 68 8.40 20.05 -1.49
C ALA A 68 8.36 19.07 -0.30
N GLU A 69 7.29 19.08 0.50
CA GLU A 69 7.08 18.10 1.58
C GLU A 69 7.00 16.66 1.05
N ILE A 70 6.43 16.45 -0.13
CA ILE A 70 6.42 15.14 -0.78
C ILE A 70 7.82 14.71 -1.19
N ILE A 71 8.61 15.61 -1.79
CA ILE A 71 10.00 15.32 -2.18
C ILE A 71 10.88 15.06 -0.96
N GLU A 72 10.70 15.81 0.12
CA GLU A 72 11.43 15.59 1.38
C GLU A 72 11.14 14.19 1.95
N LEU A 73 9.88 13.76 1.90
CA LEU A 73 9.41 12.51 2.47
C LEU A 73 9.71 11.28 1.58
N LEU A 74 9.53 11.39 0.26
CA LEU A 74 9.56 10.27 -0.69
C LEU A 74 10.73 10.33 -1.67
N GLY A 75 11.51 11.41 -1.66
CA GLY A 75 12.51 11.68 -2.69
C GLY A 75 11.89 12.17 -4.00
N GLU A 76 12.75 12.36 -5.01
CA GLU A 76 12.30 12.72 -6.34
C GLU A 76 11.47 11.59 -6.96
N PRO A 77 10.36 11.93 -7.64
CA PRO A 77 9.51 10.94 -8.30
C PRO A 77 10.15 10.43 -9.59
N ASP A 78 9.82 9.21 -9.96
CA ASP A 78 10.24 8.60 -11.23
C ASP A 78 9.57 9.29 -12.44
N SER A 79 8.41 9.94 -12.23
CA SER A 79 7.77 10.81 -13.20
C SER A 79 7.18 12.06 -12.55
N LYS A 80 7.37 13.22 -13.20
CA LYS A 80 7.03 14.54 -12.65
C LYS A 80 6.30 15.40 -13.67
N THR A 81 5.15 15.91 -13.27
CA THR A 81 4.38 16.92 -14.00
C THR A 81 3.93 18.02 -13.05
N GLU A 82 3.31 19.08 -13.57
CA GLU A 82 2.79 20.17 -12.73
C GLU A 82 1.70 19.71 -11.74
N SER A 83 0.87 18.75 -12.14
CA SER A 83 -0.28 18.30 -11.36
C SER A 83 -0.11 16.91 -10.75
N GLU A 84 0.93 16.15 -11.11
CA GLU A 84 1.11 14.76 -10.68
C GLU A 84 2.57 14.35 -10.49
N PHE A 85 2.84 13.60 -9.42
CA PHE A 85 4.07 12.84 -9.19
C PHE A 85 3.78 11.34 -9.27
N GLY A 86 4.64 10.59 -9.95
CA GLY A 86 4.55 9.13 -10.05
C GLY A 86 5.79 8.44 -9.47
N TYR A 87 5.56 7.41 -8.66
CA TYR A 87 6.59 6.58 -8.04
C TYR A 87 6.39 5.11 -8.40
N TYR A 88 7.44 4.48 -8.89
CA TYR A 88 7.52 3.03 -9.07
C TYR A 88 7.70 2.34 -7.72
N LEU A 89 6.89 1.31 -7.48
CA LEU A 89 6.83 0.60 -6.20
C LEU A 89 7.50 -0.79 -6.23
N GLY A 90 7.99 -1.23 -7.40
CA GLY A 90 8.44 -2.60 -7.59
C GLY A 90 7.29 -3.60 -7.73
N MET A 91 7.57 -4.86 -7.44
CA MET A 91 6.65 -5.99 -7.55
C MET A 91 5.48 -5.89 -6.57
N ALA A 92 4.26 -6.11 -7.05
CA ALA A 92 3.02 -6.02 -6.27
C ALA A 92 2.63 -7.32 -5.54
N LYS A 93 3.59 -8.23 -5.34
CA LYS A 93 3.50 -9.52 -4.62
C LYS A 93 2.42 -10.50 -5.12
N HIS A 94 1.84 -10.26 -6.29
CA HIS A 94 0.85 -11.16 -6.89
C HIS A 94 1.18 -11.38 -8.36
N GLY A 95 1.74 -12.55 -8.68
CA GLY A 95 2.22 -12.84 -10.02
C GLY A 95 3.44 -11.98 -10.39
N ILE A 96 3.45 -11.51 -11.63
CA ILE A 96 4.49 -10.64 -12.19
C ILE A 96 4.07 -9.16 -12.24
N ASP A 97 2.96 -8.82 -11.57
CA ASP A 97 2.44 -7.46 -11.59
C ASP A 97 3.36 -6.50 -10.84
N VAL A 98 3.45 -5.27 -11.34
CA VAL A 98 4.19 -4.17 -10.70
C VAL A 98 3.25 -3.13 -10.10
N GLY A 99 3.75 -2.40 -9.11
CA GLY A 99 3.03 -1.36 -8.40
C GLY A 99 3.48 0.04 -8.81
N ASN A 100 2.52 0.96 -8.90
CA ASN A 100 2.77 2.37 -9.12
C ASN A 100 1.92 3.22 -8.17
N LEU A 101 2.54 4.24 -7.57
CA LEU A 101 1.88 5.30 -6.82
C LEU A 101 1.80 6.56 -7.69
N THR A 102 0.61 7.14 -7.79
CA THR A 102 0.40 8.48 -8.36
C THR A 102 -0.14 9.41 -7.27
N ILE A 103 0.53 10.53 -7.08
CA ILE A 103 0.12 11.63 -6.19
C ILE A 103 -0.36 12.77 -7.07
N LYS A 104 -1.58 13.25 -6.87
CA LYS A 104 -2.17 14.37 -7.60
C LYS A 104 -2.25 15.61 -6.73
N PHE A 105 -1.91 16.75 -7.30
CA PHE A 105 -1.98 18.06 -6.68
C PHE A 105 -3.21 18.84 -7.18
N ASP A 106 -3.82 19.63 -6.30
CA ASP A 106 -4.86 20.59 -6.68
C ASP A 106 -4.27 21.91 -7.18
N GLU A 107 -5.13 22.86 -7.53
CA GLU A 107 -4.76 24.21 -7.98
C GLU A 107 -3.98 25.02 -6.92
N LYS A 108 -4.00 24.60 -5.65
CA LYS A 108 -3.24 25.21 -4.54
C LYS A 108 -1.92 24.46 -4.30
N GLU A 109 -1.52 23.60 -5.24
CA GLU A 109 -0.33 22.74 -5.18
C GLU A 109 -0.27 21.81 -3.97
N LYS A 110 -1.44 21.42 -3.45
CA LYS A 110 -1.55 20.47 -2.34
C LYS A 110 -2.03 19.12 -2.82
N VAL A 111 -1.55 18.05 -2.19
CA VAL A 111 -2.00 16.71 -2.50
C VAL A 111 -3.49 16.59 -2.23
N SER A 112 -4.26 16.36 -3.29
CA SER A 112 -5.71 16.18 -3.24
C SER A 112 -6.11 14.70 -3.37
N LYS A 113 -5.26 13.89 -4.01
CA LYS A 113 -5.56 12.49 -4.25
C LYS A 113 -4.30 11.65 -4.38
N ILE A 114 -4.37 10.42 -3.88
CA ILE A 114 -3.40 9.37 -4.13
C ILE A 114 -4.08 8.22 -4.87
N LYS A 115 -3.37 7.60 -5.80
CA LYS A 115 -3.82 6.42 -6.54
C LYS A 115 -2.72 5.39 -6.54
N VAL A 116 -3.01 4.19 -6.07
CA VAL A 116 -2.12 3.04 -6.19
C VAL A 116 -2.68 2.12 -7.27
N LYS A 117 -1.88 1.81 -8.27
CA LYS A 117 -2.25 0.90 -9.36
C LYS A 117 -1.31 -0.30 -9.36
N ARG A 118 -1.89 -1.47 -9.59
CA ARG A 118 -1.21 -2.70 -9.96
C ARG A 118 -1.41 -2.95 -11.46
N SER A 119 -0.38 -3.37 -12.18
CA SER A 119 -0.41 -3.60 -13.64
C SER A 119 0.45 -4.76 -14.06
#